data_AF-A0A2V5H7K6-F1
#
_entry.id   AF-A0A2V5H7K6-F1
#
_cell.length_a   1.000
_cell.length_b   1.000
_cell.length_c   1.000
_cell.angle_alpha   90.00
_cell.angle_beta   90.00
_cell.angle_gamma   90.00
#
_symmetry.space_group_name_H-M   'P 1'
#
loop_
_entity.id
_entity.type
_entity.pdbx_description
1 polymer ?
#
loop_
_entity_poly.entity_id
_entity_poly.type
_entity_poly.pdbx_seq_one_letter_code
_entity_poly.pdbx_strand_id
1 'polypeptide(L)'
;MARPREFSERSLQAYLHPARSPMVVQSMLYSASLHFNALPMIRGATKRASLDTAEQLRLKGSVMIRIREKLSTVTQHNIGCDWVDDILLSILYLAANENLDQVKPPETSPFVPPFRSLQLMEFYGSCEFHPLHWQTVQHIVLERGGLETVKLYGLAWLISISGLIVAMNTHRRPVFPLISPEGKPCLHRAPLQALSIRTPPRHATRRNYGFQQLALLSPPVKGNLIRVFLDLNEITQALHVLSNQSCGATLLTQIGDTRASALHQLCSLPDHRDRVSAILHKRPDCTAEQQQWSIAVYLVCRSTALLYGASVILPLPRMSRLRATMTNEIYENMVRLQGREVTKHECEILLWCCVVAAICADATPFIKGWFVARMREHCQVLRIDSWDELLEVLQSFAWLDCASDGAGKAIWVEMATSSSELPCED
;
A
#
# COMPACT_ATOMS: atom_id res chain seq x y z
N MET A 1 -5.27 -0.88 -14.99
CA MET A 1 -6.54 -0.21 -14.65
C MET A 1 -6.46 1.23 -15.13
N ALA A 2 -7.34 1.67 -16.03
CA ALA A 2 -7.44 3.08 -16.37
C ALA A 2 -8.91 3.46 -16.27
N ARG A 3 -9.28 4.19 -15.21
CA ARG A 3 -10.63 4.75 -15.09
C ARG A 3 -10.98 5.60 -16.32
N PRO A 4 -12.24 5.57 -16.81
CA PRO A 4 -12.65 6.45 -17.90
C PRO A 4 -12.47 7.92 -17.54
N ARG A 5 -12.27 8.77 -18.56
CA ARG A 5 -12.12 10.22 -18.33
C ARG A 5 -13.35 10.85 -17.64
N GLU A 6 -14.53 10.35 -17.97
CA GLU A 6 -15.83 10.81 -17.43
C GLU A 6 -16.18 10.18 -16.08
N PHE A 7 -15.27 9.39 -15.48
CA PHE A 7 -15.53 8.66 -14.23
C PHE A 7 -16.13 9.56 -13.13
N SER A 8 -15.50 10.70 -12.87
CA SER A 8 -15.94 11.61 -11.80
C SER A 8 -17.33 12.19 -12.07
N GLU A 9 -17.59 12.58 -13.32
CA GLU A 9 -18.88 13.13 -13.73
C GLU A 9 -19.99 12.08 -13.61
N ARG A 10 -19.74 10.87 -14.13
CA ARG A 10 -20.70 9.76 -14.06
C ARG A 10 -20.99 9.32 -12.63
N SER A 11 -19.99 9.32 -11.75
CA SER A 11 -20.22 9.08 -10.31
C SER A 11 -21.10 10.16 -9.69
N LEU A 12 -20.85 11.44 -9.96
CA LEU A 12 -21.69 12.53 -9.45
C LEU A 12 -23.12 12.44 -10.00
N GLN A 13 -23.30 12.19 -11.30
CA GLN A 13 -24.62 11.98 -11.91
C GLN A 13 -25.36 10.81 -11.26
N ALA A 14 -24.67 9.70 -10.98
CA ALA A 14 -25.28 8.54 -10.34
C ALA A 14 -25.68 8.80 -8.88
N TYR A 15 -24.88 9.55 -8.13
CA TYR A 15 -25.09 9.81 -6.70
C TYR A 15 -26.12 10.91 -6.45
N LEU A 16 -26.19 11.91 -7.34
CA LEU A 16 -27.11 13.05 -7.27
C LEU A 16 -28.41 12.83 -8.08
N HIS A 17 -28.62 11.62 -8.62
CA HIS A 17 -29.81 11.33 -9.42
C HIS A 17 -31.09 11.54 -8.59
N PRO A 18 -32.13 12.24 -9.10
CA PRO A 18 -33.32 12.62 -8.32
C PRO A 18 -34.09 11.45 -7.69
N ALA A 19 -34.03 10.26 -8.31
CA ALA A 19 -34.66 9.05 -7.79
C ALA A 19 -33.88 8.37 -6.64
N ARG A 20 -32.69 8.86 -6.29
CA ARG A 20 -31.87 8.27 -5.21
C ARG A 20 -32.44 8.62 -3.84
N SER A 21 -32.19 7.74 -2.88
CA SER A 21 -32.52 8.00 -1.49
C SER A 21 -31.87 9.30 -1.02
N PRO A 22 -32.61 10.24 -0.36
CA PRO A 22 -32.02 11.47 0.18
C PRO A 22 -30.80 11.23 1.08
N MET A 23 -30.75 10.07 1.73
CA MET A 23 -29.63 9.58 2.54
C MET A 23 -28.29 9.57 1.79
N VAL A 24 -28.27 9.31 0.48
CA VAL A 24 -27.05 9.32 -0.34
C VAL A 24 -26.49 10.74 -0.42
N VAL A 25 -27.34 11.70 -0.78
CA VAL A 25 -26.94 13.11 -0.87
C VAL A 25 -26.53 13.63 0.52
N GLN A 26 -27.29 13.30 1.57
CA GLN A 26 -26.97 13.71 2.94
C GLN A 26 -25.62 13.15 3.42
N SER A 27 -25.32 11.88 3.15
CA SER A 27 -24.02 11.27 3.53
C SER A 27 -22.86 11.82 2.71
N MET A 28 -23.07 12.10 1.43
CA MET A 28 -22.09 12.77 0.57
C MET A 28 -21.81 14.21 1.07
N LEU A 29 -22.84 14.99 1.40
CA LEU A 29 -22.68 16.34 1.94
C LEU A 29 -22.00 16.34 3.30
N TYR A 30 -22.35 15.39 4.18
CA TYR A 30 -21.67 15.18 5.45
C TYR A 30 -20.16 14.94 5.23
N SER A 31 -19.80 13.95 4.41
CA SER A 31 -18.42 13.63 4.04
C SER A 31 -17.68 14.84 3.44
N ALA A 32 -18.30 15.55 2.49
CA ALA A 32 -17.72 16.72 1.83
C ALA A 32 -17.48 17.87 2.81
N SER A 33 -18.41 18.12 3.73
CA SER A 33 -18.26 19.18 4.74
C SER A 33 -17.11 18.90 5.70
N LEU A 34 -16.89 17.64 6.06
CA LEU A 34 -15.77 17.26 6.93
C LEU A 34 -14.44 17.36 6.20
N HIS A 35 -14.40 16.93 4.94
CA HIS A 35 -13.23 17.09 4.09
C HIS A 35 -12.83 18.56 3.94
N PHE A 36 -13.81 19.45 3.75
CA PHE A 36 -13.59 20.90 3.69
C PHE A 36 -12.94 21.45 4.98
N ASN A 37 -13.33 20.94 6.16
CA ASN A 37 -12.75 21.34 7.44
C ASN A 37 -11.36 20.74 7.71
N ALA A 38 -11.16 19.48 7.34
CA ALA A 38 -9.95 18.73 7.67
C ALA A 38 -8.78 19.06 6.76
N LEU A 39 -9.01 19.27 5.45
CA LEU A 39 -7.92 19.52 4.50
C LEU A 39 -7.03 20.71 4.86
N PRO A 40 -7.56 21.89 5.24
CA PRO A 40 -6.72 23.00 5.68
C PRO A 40 -5.85 22.62 6.88
N MET A 41 -6.40 21.90 7.85
CA MET A 41 -5.67 21.45 9.05
C MET A 41 -4.53 20.48 8.70
N ILE A 42 -4.79 19.51 7.82
CA ILE A 42 -3.78 18.56 7.32
C ILE A 42 -2.65 19.30 6.62
N ARG A 43 -2.98 20.40 5.91
CA ARG A 43 -2.02 21.26 5.19
C ARG A 43 -1.40 22.35 6.08
N GLY A 44 -1.59 22.29 7.40
CA GLY A 44 -0.91 23.15 8.37
C GLY A 44 -1.62 24.46 8.71
N ALA A 45 -2.89 24.64 8.33
CA ALA A 45 -3.67 25.78 8.80
C ALA A 45 -3.88 25.72 10.32
N THR A 46 -3.66 26.83 11.01
CA THR A 46 -3.81 26.94 12.47
C THR A 46 -5.23 27.28 12.90
N LYS A 47 -6.06 27.78 11.97
CA LYS A 47 -7.46 28.11 12.22
C LYS A 47 -8.37 27.10 11.53
N ARG A 48 -9.28 26.51 12.30
CA ARG A 48 -10.34 25.64 11.77
C ARG A 48 -11.30 26.47 10.93
N ALA A 49 -11.70 25.98 9.76
CA ALA A 49 -12.78 26.58 9.00
C ALA A 49 -14.05 26.59 9.88
N SER A 50 -14.71 27.74 9.99
CA SER A 50 -15.89 27.93 10.85
C SER A 50 -17.17 27.40 10.19
N LEU A 51 -17.20 26.12 9.83
CA LEU A 51 -18.45 25.46 9.46
C LEU A 51 -19.20 25.04 10.73
N ASP A 52 -20.51 25.14 10.68
CA ASP A 52 -21.39 24.81 11.79
C ASP A 52 -21.35 23.29 12.09
N THR A 53 -20.67 22.93 13.18
CA THR A 53 -20.63 21.57 13.72
C THR A 53 -22.04 21.02 13.95
N ALA A 54 -23.04 21.88 14.25
CA ALA A 54 -24.41 21.45 14.44
C ALA A 54 -25.03 20.89 13.15
N GLU A 55 -24.78 21.51 11.99
CA GLU A 55 -25.25 21.01 10.70
C GLU A 55 -24.60 19.67 10.33
N GLN A 56 -23.30 19.50 10.62
CA GLN A 56 -22.60 18.23 10.41
C GLN A 56 -23.21 17.11 11.27
N LEU A 57 -23.48 17.39 12.55
CA LEU A 57 -24.14 16.46 13.46
C LEU A 57 -25.57 16.15 13.04
N ARG A 58 -26.32 17.15 12.55
CA ARG A 58 -27.68 16.98 12.02
C ARG A 58 -27.69 16.07 10.80
N LEU A 59 -26.77 16.29 9.84
CA LEU A 59 -26.61 15.42 8.67
C LEU A 59 -26.24 14.00 9.09
N LYS A 60 -25.25 13.83 9.97
CA LYS A 60 -24.84 12.52 10.49
C LYS A 60 -26.01 11.78 11.15
N GLY A 61 -26.71 12.45 12.08
CA GLY A 61 -27.85 11.87 12.79
C GLY A 61 -28.97 11.45 11.84
N SER A 62 -29.30 12.30 10.86
CA SER A 62 -30.31 11.97 9.84
C SER A 62 -29.92 10.75 9.00
N VAL A 63 -28.65 10.67 8.58
CA VAL A 63 -28.13 9.52 7.83
C VAL A 63 -28.18 8.24 8.67
N MET A 64 -27.75 8.29 9.93
CA MET A 64 -27.77 7.13 10.83
C MET A 64 -29.18 6.58 11.08
N ILE A 65 -30.17 7.47 11.30
CA ILE A 65 -31.57 7.08 11.46
C ILE A 65 -32.08 6.36 10.21
N ARG A 66 -31.87 6.96 9.03
CA ARG A 66 -32.31 6.37 7.75
C ARG A 66 -31.62 5.05 7.43
N ILE A 67 -30.32 4.93 7.73
CA ILE A 67 -29.59 3.67 7.58
C ILE A 67 -30.21 2.61 8.48
N ARG A 68 -30.49 2.92 9.75
CA ARG A 68 -31.09 1.95 10.69
C ARG A 68 -32.47 1.49 10.24
N GLU A 69 -33.32 2.42 9.81
CA GLU A 69 -34.65 2.14 9.27
C GLU A 69 -34.61 1.28 8.01
N LYS A 70 -33.70 1.58 7.07
CA LYS A 70 -33.60 0.81 5.84
C LYS A 70 -32.94 -0.55 6.05
N LEU A 71 -31.89 -0.60 6.88
CA LEU A 71 -31.13 -1.82 7.15
C LEU A 71 -31.98 -2.87 7.87
N SER A 72 -32.93 -2.47 8.72
CA SER A 72 -33.87 -3.40 9.36
C SER A 72 -34.83 -4.09 8.38
N THR A 73 -34.99 -3.53 7.18
CA THR A 73 -35.80 -4.14 6.10
C THR A 73 -34.98 -5.03 5.16
N VAL A 74 -33.65 -5.05 5.31
CA VAL A 74 -32.77 -5.90 4.50
C VAL A 74 -32.92 -7.34 4.97
N THR A 75 -33.21 -8.21 4.02
CA THR A 75 -33.35 -9.66 4.20
C THR A 75 -32.55 -10.38 3.12
N GLN A 76 -32.33 -11.68 3.28
CA GLN A 76 -31.64 -12.49 2.28
C GLN A 76 -32.28 -12.42 0.88
N HIS A 77 -33.59 -12.18 0.80
CA HIS A 77 -34.33 -12.13 -0.46
C HIS A 77 -34.19 -10.79 -1.21
N ASN A 78 -33.91 -9.69 -0.50
CA ASN A 78 -33.87 -8.34 -1.10
C ASN A 78 -32.49 -7.68 -1.03
N ILE A 79 -31.47 -8.34 -0.45
CA ILE A 79 -30.12 -7.81 -0.31
C ILE A 79 -29.46 -7.49 -1.67
N GLY A 80 -29.88 -8.15 -2.76
CA GLY A 80 -29.41 -7.89 -4.12
C GLY A 80 -30.09 -6.72 -4.84
N CYS A 81 -31.07 -6.04 -4.21
CA CYS A 81 -31.78 -4.94 -4.82
C CYS A 81 -30.94 -3.65 -4.91
N ASP A 82 -31.15 -2.86 -5.97
CA ASP A 82 -30.34 -1.68 -6.30
C ASP A 82 -30.36 -0.59 -5.23
N TRP A 83 -31.42 -0.50 -4.42
CA TRP A 83 -31.54 0.46 -3.32
C TRP A 83 -30.60 0.12 -2.14
N VAL A 84 -30.08 -1.10 -2.05
CA VAL A 84 -29.08 -1.49 -1.05
C VAL A 84 -27.74 -0.81 -1.33
N ASP A 85 -27.45 -0.44 -2.59
CA ASP A 85 -26.27 0.35 -2.92
C ASP A 85 -26.30 1.74 -2.27
N ASP A 86 -27.49 2.33 -2.10
CA ASP A 86 -27.65 3.60 -1.39
C ASP A 86 -27.26 3.46 0.10
N ILE A 87 -27.58 2.30 0.72
CA ILE A 87 -27.15 1.99 2.09
C ILE A 87 -25.63 1.82 2.13
N LEU A 88 -25.07 1.00 1.23
CA LEU A 88 -23.63 0.73 1.17
C LEU A 88 -22.80 2.01 1.04
N LEU A 89 -23.16 2.90 0.10
CA LEU A 89 -22.46 4.18 -0.08
C LEU A 89 -22.54 5.05 1.18
N SER A 90 -23.71 5.08 1.82
CA SER A 90 -23.92 5.90 3.03
C SER A 90 -23.14 5.37 4.23
N ILE A 91 -23.12 4.05 4.45
CA ILE A 91 -22.31 3.42 5.50
C ILE A 91 -20.82 3.60 5.22
N LEU A 92 -20.39 3.52 3.96
CA LEU A 92 -19.00 3.73 3.58
C LEU A 92 -18.53 5.15 3.91
N TYR A 93 -19.34 6.17 3.61
CA TYR A 93 -19.05 7.54 4.00
C TYR A 93 -19.02 7.72 5.52
N LEU A 94 -19.90 7.08 6.29
CA LEU A 94 -19.79 7.10 7.75
C LEU A 94 -18.49 6.42 8.22
N ALA A 95 -18.16 5.26 7.65
CA ALA A 95 -16.97 4.50 8.01
C ALA A 95 -15.69 5.34 7.84
N ALA A 96 -15.54 6.01 6.70
CA ALA A 96 -14.33 6.75 6.36
C ALA A 96 -14.16 8.07 7.13
N ASN A 97 -15.23 8.62 7.71
CA ASN A 97 -15.25 9.99 8.23
C ASN A 97 -15.55 10.11 9.74
N GLU A 98 -15.75 9.00 10.46
CA GLU A 98 -16.14 9.01 11.88
C GLU A 98 -15.10 9.68 12.80
N ASN A 99 -13.81 9.49 12.53
CA ASN A 99 -12.71 9.88 13.42
C ASN A 99 -11.94 11.14 12.96
N LEU A 100 -12.56 12.01 12.17
CA LEU A 100 -11.83 13.11 11.53
C LEU A 100 -11.32 14.19 12.48
N ASP A 101 -11.90 14.31 13.69
CA ASP A 101 -11.37 15.18 14.75
C ASP A 101 -9.97 14.76 15.21
N GLN A 102 -9.58 13.51 14.93
CA GLN A 102 -8.28 12.97 15.27
C GLN A 102 -7.27 13.08 14.11
N VAL A 103 -7.68 13.63 12.96
CA VAL A 103 -6.76 13.84 11.84
C VAL A 103 -5.83 14.99 12.18
N LYS A 104 -4.54 14.71 12.08
CA LYS A 104 -3.38 15.57 12.37
C LYS A 104 -2.61 15.71 11.07
N PRO A 105 -1.73 16.71 10.96
CA PRO A 105 -0.84 16.84 9.83
C PRO A 105 -0.08 15.54 9.53
N PRO A 106 0.29 15.29 8.26
CA PRO A 106 1.14 14.17 7.89
C PRO A 106 2.43 14.17 8.70
N GLU A 107 2.86 12.99 9.10
CA GLU A 107 4.15 12.78 9.74
C GLU A 107 5.27 12.92 8.71
N THR A 108 6.45 13.31 9.17
CA THR A 108 7.65 13.31 8.34
C THR A 108 7.97 11.87 7.95
N SER A 109 8.07 11.62 6.64
CA SER A 109 8.59 10.37 6.10
C SER A 109 10.09 10.56 5.81
N PRO A 110 10.94 9.55 6.08
CA PRO A 110 12.33 9.60 5.65
C PRO A 110 12.46 9.59 4.11
N PHE A 111 11.42 9.16 3.39
CA PHE A 111 11.37 9.21 1.93
C PHE A 111 10.68 10.46 1.41
N VAL A 112 11.08 10.89 0.20
CA VAL A 112 10.52 12.06 -0.50
C VAL A 112 9.78 11.70 -1.79
N PRO A 113 8.70 10.89 -1.74
CA PRO A 113 8.04 10.42 -2.95
C PRO A 113 7.34 11.56 -3.70
N PRO A 114 7.33 11.53 -5.05
CA PRO A 114 6.54 12.43 -5.86
C PRO A 114 5.05 12.07 -5.81
N PHE A 115 4.20 13.02 -6.17
CA PHE A 115 2.73 12.84 -6.22
C PHE A 115 2.12 12.40 -4.87
N ARG A 116 2.60 12.95 -3.74
CA ARG A 116 2.13 12.59 -2.39
C ARG A 116 0.62 12.80 -2.20
N SER A 117 0.10 13.92 -2.71
CA SER A 117 -1.30 14.32 -2.59
C SER A 117 -2.24 13.69 -3.63
N LEU A 118 -1.71 12.88 -4.55
CA LEU A 118 -2.51 12.25 -5.60
C LEU A 118 -3.57 11.33 -4.96
N GLN A 119 -4.78 11.31 -5.55
CA GLN A 119 -5.96 10.63 -4.99
C GLN A 119 -6.34 11.12 -3.57
N LEU A 120 -5.94 12.33 -3.18
CA LEU A 120 -6.18 12.90 -1.85
C LEU A 120 -5.65 11.98 -0.72
N MET A 121 -4.53 11.30 -0.97
CA MET A 121 -3.97 10.33 0.00
C MET A 121 -3.53 11.00 1.31
N GLU A 122 -3.22 12.30 1.28
CA GLU A 122 -2.99 13.10 2.50
C GLU A 122 -4.19 13.09 3.46
N PHE A 123 -5.41 12.99 2.92
CA PHE A 123 -6.64 12.82 3.68
C PHE A 123 -7.00 11.35 3.86
N TYR A 124 -7.28 10.63 2.77
CA TYR A 124 -7.80 9.26 2.85
C TYR A 124 -6.81 8.26 3.43
N GLY A 125 -5.51 8.47 3.27
CA GLY A 125 -4.48 7.67 3.91
C GLY A 125 -4.40 7.88 5.43
N SER A 126 -4.92 9.01 5.93
CA SER A 126 -5.05 9.30 7.37
C SER A 126 -6.35 8.77 7.98
N CYS A 127 -7.31 8.34 7.16
CA CYS A 127 -8.62 7.90 7.62
C CYS A 127 -8.52 6.54 8.33
N GLU A 128 -8.92 6.51 9.60
CA GLU A 128 -9.19 5.28 10.32
C GLU A 128 -10.66 4.90 10.13
N PHE A 129 -10.89 3.87 9.32
CA PHE A 129 -12.25 3.41 9.03
C PHE A 129 -12.89 2.83 10.29
N HIS A 130 -14.08 3.32 10.66
CA HIS A 130 -14.79 2.82 11.82
C HIS A 130 -15.08 1.31 11.67
N PRO A 131 -14.58 0.44 12.57
CA PRO A 131 -14.59 -1.00 12.36
C PRO A 131 -15.98 -1.59 12.13
N LEU A 132 -16.99 -1.17 12.90
CA LEU A 132 -18.35 -1.70 12.76
C LEU A 132 -18.97 -1.32 11.41
N HIS A 133 -18.77 -0.09 10.94
CA HIS A 133 -19.32 0.36 9.65
C HIS A 133 -18.61 -0.33 8.49
N TRP A 134 -17.28 -0.45 8.57
CA TRP A 134 -16.51 -1.15 7.55
C TRP A 134 -16.87 -2.64 7.47
N GLN A 135 -16.97 -3.33 8.61
CA GLN A 135 -17.43 -4.72 8.66
C GLN A 135 -18.85 -4.88 8.11
N THR A 136 -19.75 -3.93 8.37
CA THR A 136 -21.11 -3.95 7.80
C THR A 136 -21.08 -3.85 6.27
N VAL A 137 -20.27 -2.95 5.71
CA VAL A 137 -20.06 -2.86 4.24
C VAL A 137 -19.52 -4.19 3.70
N GLN A 138 -18.51 -4.76 4.36
CA GLN A 138 -17.92 -6.03 3.93
C GLN A 138 -18.95 -7.16 3.94
N HIS A 139 -19.72 -7.28 5.02
CA HIS A 139 -20.73 -8.32 5.18
C HIS A 139 -21.82 -8.23 4.10
N ILE A 140 -22.40 -7.05 3.87
CA ILE A 140 -23.45 -6.87 2.86
C ILE A 140 -22.92 -7.23 1.45
N VAL A 141 -21.70 -6.82 1.11
CA VAL A 141 -21.11 -7.13 -0.21
C VAL A 141 -20.84 -8.63 -0.35
N LEU A 142 -20.33 -9.30 0.69
CA LEU A 142 -20.07 -10.74 0.68
C LEU A 142 -21.36 -11.55 0.57
N GLU A 143 -22.40 -11.17 1.31
CA GLU A 143 -23.73 -11.82 1.25
C GLU A 143 -24.39 -11.66 -0.13
N ARG A 144 -24.09 -10.58 -0.85
CA ARG A 144 -24.54 -10.40 -2.24
C ARG A 144 -23.76 -11.24 -3.25
N GLY A 145 -22.66 -11.86 -2.84
CA GLY A 145 -21.81 -12.67 -3.71
C GLY A 145 -20.60 -11.94 -4.29
N GLY A 146 -20.30 -10.70 -3.87
CA GLY A 146 -19.10 -9.97 -4.29
C GLY A 146 -19.35 -8.55 -4.82
N LEU A 147 -18.27 -7.85 -5.14
CA LEU A 147 -18.31 -6.45 -5.59
C LEU A 147 -18.92 -6.28 -6.99
N GLU A 148 -18.85 -7.30 -7.83
CA GLU A 148 -19.45 -7.35 -9.16
C GLU A 148 -20.99 -7.22 -9.12
N THR A 149 -21.60 -7.46 -7.96
CA THR A 149 -23.05 -7.35 -7.77
C THR A 149 -23.50 -5.94 -7.41
N VAL A 150 -22.56 -5.04 -7.11
CA VAL A 150 -22.82 -3.62 -6.79
C VAL A 150 -23.04 -2.86 -8.10
N LYS A 151 -24.20 -2.24 -8.27
CA LYS A 151 -24.66 -1.67 -9.55
C LYS A 151 -24.49 -0.15 -9.61
N LEU A 152 -24.43 0.53 -8.46
CA LEU A 152 -24.20 1.96 -8.39
C LEU A 152 -22.82 2.30 -8.96
N TYR A 153 -22.83 3.08 -10.04
CA TYR A 153 -21.61 3.41 -10.79
C TYR A 153 -20.52 3.99 -9.89
N GLY A 154 -19.33 3.39 -9.92
CA GLY A 154 -18.18 3.82 -9.12
C GLY A 154 -18.18 3.34 -7.65
N LEU A 155 -19.28 2.82 -7.10
CA LEU A 155 -19.32 2.36 -5.71
C LEU A 155 -18.46 1.10 -5.50
N ALA A 156 -18.52 0.12 -6.40
CA ALA A 156 -17.68 -1.09 -6.32
C ALA A 156 -16.18 -0.74 -6.31
N TRP A 157 -15.78 0.18 -7.20
CA TRP A 157 -14.43 0.73 -7.24
C TRP A 157 -14.06 1.41 -5.92
N LEU A 158 -14.93 2.28 -5.41
CA LEU A 158 -14.69 3.03 -4.17
C LEU A 158 -14.49 2.08 -2.99
N ILE A 159 -15.35 1.06 -2.84
CA ILE A 159 -15.20 0.04 -1.80
C ILE A 159 -13.87 -0.72 -1.94
N SER A 160 -13.47 -1.08 -3.18
CA SER A 160 -12.20 -1.78 -3.40
C SER A 160 -10.97 -0.96 -3.01
N ILE A 161 -10.95 0.34 -3.31
CA ILE A 161 -9.86 1.24 -2.93
C ILE A 161 -9.87 1.51 -1.43
N SER A 162 -11.05 1.72 -0.81
CA SER A 162 -11.16 1.80 0.65
C SER A 162 -10.62 0.55 1.33
N GLY A 163 -10.94 -0.63 0.79
CA GLY A 163 -10.43 -1.90 1.28
C GLY A 163 -8.91 -2.03 1.19
N LEU A 164 -8.30 -1.49 0.13
CA LEU A 164 -6.85 -1.41 0.00
C LEU A 164 -6.23 -0.51 1.08
N ILE A 165 -6.79 0.68 1.31
CA ILE A 165 -6.29 1.61 2.34
C ILE A 165 -6.38 0.96 3.73
N VAL A 166 -7.52 0.33 4.05
CA VAL A 166 -7.70 -0.40 5.32
C VAL A 166 -6.69 -1.55 5.44
N ALA A 167 -6.50 -2.33 4.38
CA ALA A 167 -5.55 -3.43 4.34
C ALA A 167 -4.11 -2.96 4.62
N MET A 168 -3.68 -1.86 4.00
CA MET A 168 -2.37 -1.27 4.23
C MET A 168 -2.20 -0.75 5.67
N ASN A 169 -3.16 0.02 6.18
CA ASN A 169 -3.11 0.58 7.53
C ASN A 169 -3.16 -0.49 8.63
N THR A 170 -3.79 -1.64 8.37
CA THR A 170 -3.91 -2.73 9.35
C THR A 170 -2.94 -3.88 9.14
N HIS A 171 -2.05 -3.78 8.14
CA HIS A 171 -1.16 -4.86 7.71
C HIS A 171 -1.91 -6.19 7.46
N ARG A 172 -3.03 -6.13 6.73
CA ARG A 172 -3.87 -7.28 6.37
C ARG A 172 -4.04 -7.38 4.86
N ARG A 173 -4.60 -8.50 4.39
CA ARG A 173 -4.98 -8.65 2.98
C ARG A 173 -6.25 -7.88 2.67
N PRO A 174 -6.37 -7.28 1.48
CA PRO A 174 -7.63 -6.77 0.99
C PRO A 174 -8.66 -7.92 0.90
N VAL A 175 -9.86 -7.70 1.46
CA VAL A 175 -10.96 -8.68 1.39
C VAL A 175 -11.50 -8.79 -0.04
N PHE A 176 -11.49 -7.69 -0.78
CA PHE A 176 -12.04 -7.62 -2.13
C PHE A 176 -10.95 -7.45 -3.19
N PRO A 177 -11.17 -7.99 -4.40
CA PRO A 177 -10.32 -7.66 -5.55
C PRO A 177 -10.50 -6.20 -5.96
N LEU A 178 -9.55 -5.66 -6.72
CA LEU A 178 -9.75 -4.38 -7.39
C LEU A 178 -10.74 -4.54 -8.54
N ILE A 179 -11.71 -3.63 -8.58
CA ILE A 179 -12.79 -3.58 -9.56
C ILE A 179 -12.79 -2.20 -10.24
N SER A 180 -13.09 -2.16 -11.53
CA SER A 180 -13.24 -0.90 -12.27
C SER A 180 -14.53 -0.16 -11.86
N PRO A 181 -14.67 1.14 -12.15
CA PRO A 181 -15.92 1.86 -11.88
C PRO A 181 -17.17 1.23 -12.51
N GLU A 182 -16.99 0.48 -13.60
CA GLU A 182 -18.03 -0.25 -14.33
C GLU A 182 -18.37 -1.61 -13.69
N GLY A 183 -17.78 -1.95 -12.55
CA GLY A 183 -18.03 -3.24 -11.87
C GLY A 183 -17.25 -4.41 -12.48
N LYS A 184 -16.25 -4.16 -13.34
CA LYS A 184 -15.49 -5.21 -14.02
C LYS A 184 -14.18 -5.53 -13.29
N PRO A 185 -13.72 -6.80 -13.27
CA PRO A 185 -12.41 -7.15 -12.74
C PRO A 185 -11.28 -6.37 -13.42
N CYS A 186 -10.34 -5.87 -12.63
CA CYS A 186 -9.15 -5.20 -13.16
C CYS A 186 -8.23 -6.22 -13.84
N LEU A 187 -8.03 -6.07 -15.16
CA LEU A 187 -7.02 -6.84 -15.88
C LEU A 187 -5.62 -6.41 -15.46
N HIS A 188 -4.77 -7.39 -15.17
CA HIS A 188 -3.37 -7.17 -14.89
C HIS A 188 -2.68 -6.55 -16.12
N ARG A 189 -1.89 -5.52 -15.89
CA ARG A 189 -1.01 -4.88 -16.87
C ARG A 189 0.23 -4.41 -16.15
N ALA A 190 1.40 -4.81 -16.64
CA ALA A 190 2.68 -4.43 -16.05
C ALA A 190 2.78 -2.88 -15.96
N PRO A 191 3.29 -2.31 -14.85
CA PRO A 191 3.21 -0.86 -14.61
C PRO A 191 3.82 0.02 -15.71
N LEU A 192 4.97 -0.35 -16.27
CA LEU A 192 5.57 0.40 -17.39
C LEU A 192 4.63 0.40 -18.60
N GLN A 193 4.04 -0.75 -18.92
CA GLN A 193 3.08 -0.87 -20.01
C GLN A 193 1.79 -0.09 -19.72
N ALA A 194 1.29 -0.12 -18.48
CA ALA A 194 0.08 0.59 -18.07
C ALA A 194 0.22 2.11 -18.20
N LEU A 195 1.41 2.63 -17.91
CA LEU A 195 1.75 4.05 -17.98
C LEU A 195 2.40 4.45 -19.31
N SER A 196 2.42 3.54 -20.30
CA SER A 196 2.97 3.78 -21.64
C SER A 196 4.45 4.22 -21.64
N ILE A 197 5.23 3.77 -20.66
CA ILE A 197 6.67 4.01 -20.56
C ILE A 197 7.40 2.99 -21.43
N ARG A 198 8.19 3.47 -22.39
CA ARG A 198 8.88 2.63 -23.40
C ARG A 198 10.31 2.22 -23.01
N THR A 199 10.76 2.56 -21.80
CA THR A 199 12.09 2.15 -21.34
C THR A 199 12.09 0.70 -20.89
N PRO A 200 13.15 -0.07 -21.16
CA PRO A 200 13.27 -1.43 -20.64
C PRO A 200 13.19 -1.46 -19.11
N PRO A 201 12.60 -2.50 -18.50
CA PRO A 201 12.57 -2.63 -17.04
C PRO A 201 13.98 -2.69 -16.44
N ARG A 202 14.19 -2.00 -15.31
CA ARG A 202 15.47 -2.01 -14.56
C ARG A 202 15.84 -3.44 -14.16
N HIS A 203 14.87 -4.24 -13.69
CA HIS A 203 15.10 -5.65 -13.34
C HIS A 203 15.58 -6.53 -14.51
N ALA A 204 15.36 -6.13 -15.77
CA ALA A 204 15.79 -6.89 -16.95
C ALA A 204 17.14 -6.42 -17.52
N THR A 205 17.56 -5.20 -17.18
CA THR A 205 18.76 -4.54 -17.75
C THR A 205 19.90 -4.42 -16.76
N ARG A 206 19.62 -4.48 -15.45
CA ARG A 206 20.64 -4.44 -14.39
C ARG A 206 21.24 -5.83 -14.17
N ARG A 207 22.52 -5.86 -13.81
CA ARG A 207 23.38 -7.06 -13.82
C ARG A 207 22.87 -8.23 -12.98
N ASN A 208 22.12 -7.95 -11.93
CA ASN A 208 21.73 -8.93 -10.93
C ASN A 208 20.24 -9.32 -10.95
N TYR A 209 19.46 -8.81 -11.90
CA TYR A 209 18.05 -9.20 -12.10
C TYR A 209 17.09 -8.95 -10.90
N GLY A 210 17.54 -8.28 -9.84
CA GLY A 210 16.73 -7.88 -8.69
C GLY A 210 15.87 -9.00 -8.11
N PHE A 211 14.55 -8.77 -7.96
CA PHE A 211 13.63 -9.75 -7.37
C PHE A 211 13.51 -11.07 -8.13
N GLN A 212 13.98 -11.15 -9.39
CA GLN A 212 14.05 -12.42 -10.13
C GLN A 212 14.92 -13.45 -9.41
N GLN A 213 15.85 -13.00 -8.56
CA GLN A 213 16.71 -13.82 -7.73
C GLN A 213 15.93 -14.72 -6.74
N LEU A 214 14.68 -14.41 -6.41
CA LEU A 214 13.82 -15.29 -5.60
C LEU A 214 13.56 -16.66 -6.29
N ALA A 215 13.75 -16.75 -7.60
CA ALA A 215 13.70 -18.00 -8.36
C ALA A 215 14.98 -18.85 -8.21
N LEU A 216 16.05 -18.30 -7.64
CA LEU A 216 17.32 -19.00 -7.40
C LEU A 216 17.37 -19.68 -6.03
N LEU A 217 16.42 -19.36 -5.15
CA LEU A 217 16.26 -20.05 -3.86
C LEU A 217 15.97 -21.54 -4.07
N SER A 218 16.24 -22.34 -3.04
CA SER A 218 16.02 -23.78 -3.05
C SER A 218 15.17 -24.19 -1.84
N PRO A 219 13.88 -24.54 -2.02
CA PRO A 219 13.12 -24.47 -3.27
C PRO A 219 12.81 -23.04 -3.73
N PRO A 220 12.55 -22.83 -5.04
CA PRO A 220 12.33 -21.49 -5.59
C PRO A 220 10.93 -20.96 -5.29
N VAL A 221 10.83 -19.64 -5.12
CA VAL A 221 9.55 -18.93 -5.04
C VAL A 221 8.83 -19.00 -6.39
N LYS A 222 7.51 -19.13 -6.37
CA LYS A 222 6.71 -19.22 -7.60
C LYS A 222 6.77 -17.93 -8.43
N GLY A 223 6.87 -18.10 -9.75
CA GLY A 223 7.01 -16.98 -10.69
C GLY A 223 5.89 -15.95 -10.64
N ASN A 224 4.64 -16.35 -10.34
CA ASN A 224 3.53 -15.43 -10.19
C ASN A 224 3.68 -14.49 -8.98
N LEU A 225 4.35 -14.94 -7.90
CA LEU A 225 4.65 -14.09 -6.75
C LEU A 225 5.83 -13.17 -7.06
N ILE A 226 6.86 -13.69 -7.74
CA ILE A 226 8.01 -12.89 -8.21
C ILE A 226 7.53 -11.73 -9.10
N ARG A 227 6.56 -11.98 -9.99
CA ARG A 227 5.98 -10.95 -10.85
C ARG A 227 5.44 -9.74 -10.08
N VAL A 228 4.85 -9.94 -8.89
CA VAL A 228 4.35 -8.84 -8.05
C VAL A 228 5.49 -7.95 -7.55
N PHE A 229 6.64 -8.54 -7.19
CA PHE A 229 7.83 -7.75 -6.84
C PHE A 229 8.44 -7.04 -8.05
N LEU A 230 8.41 -7.66 -9.23
CA LEU A 230 8.82 -7.00 -10.47
C LEU A 230 7.88 -5.84 -10.84
N ASP A 231 6.57 -5.96 -10.57
CA ASP A 231 5.65 -4.83 -10.70
C ASP A 231 6.05 -3.69 -9.75
N LEU A 232 6.51 -3.99 -8.52
CA LEU A 232 7.01 -2.98 -7.60
C LEU A 232 8.26 -2.24 -8.14
N ASN A 233 9.19 -2.95 -8.79
CA ASN A 233 10.31 -2.33 -9.52
C ASN A 233 9.80 -1.41 -10.65
N GLU A 234 8.88 -1.91 -11.47
CA GLU A 234 8.40 -1.22 -12.65
C GLU A 234 7.59 0.05 -12.31
N ILE A 235 6.73 0.00 -11.29
CA ILE A 235 6.00 1.21 -10.84
C ILE A 235 6.98 2.23 -10.26
N THR A 236 7.99 1.79 -9.52
CA THR A 236 9.07 2.66 -9.03
C THR A 236 9.78 3.37 -10.19
N GLN A 237 10.21 2.62 -11.21
CA GLN A 237 10.83 3.18 -12.41
C GLN A 237 9.91 4.14 -13.15
N ALA A 238 8.63 3.79 -13.30
CA ALA A 238 7.66 4.65 -13.97
C ALA A 238 7.48 5.99 -13.24
N LEU A 239 7.36 5.96 -11.91
CA LEU A 239 7.24 7.17 -11.09
C LEU A 239 8.48 8.06 -11.18
N HIS A 240 9.67 7.48 -11.29
CA HIS A 240 10.91 8.25 -11.50
C HIS A 240 10.88 8.99 -12.85
N VAL A 241 10.51 8.30 -13.93
CA VAL A 241 10.42 8.92 -15.26
C VAL A 241 9.39 10.05 -15.27
N LEU A 242 8.25 9.82 -14.61
CA LEU A 242 7.12 10.75 -14.59
C LEU A 242 7.33 11.93 -13.62
N SER A 243 8.17 11.80 -12.59
CA SER A 243 8.41 12.88 -11.63
C SER A 243 9.07 14.11 -12.27
N ASN A 244 9.77 13.91 -13.39
CA ASN A 244 10.45 14.98 -14.12
C ASN A 244 9.58 15.58 -15.25
N GLN A 245 8.29 15.23 -15.31
CA GLN A 245 7.39 15.60 -16.42
C GLN A 245 6.11 16.24 -15.90
N SER A 246 5.55 17.18 -16.67
CA SER A 246 4.20 17.70 -16.42
C SER A 246 3.16 16.61 -16.75
N CYS A 247 2.39 16.20 -15.74
CA CYS A 247 1.36 15.17 -15.90
C CYS A 247 -0.03 15.80 -16.01
N GLY A 248 -0.73 15.57 -17.12
CA GLY A 248 -2.14 15.95 -17.27
C GLY A 248 -3.08 15.07 -16.41
N ALA A 249 -4.33 15.51 -16.26
CA ALA A 249 -5.31 14.83 -15.39
C ALA A 249 -5.53 13.34 -15.71
N THR A 250 -5.57 12.97 -17.00
CA THR A 250 -5.71 11.55 -17.40
C THR A 250 -4.52 10.71 -16.93
N LEU A 251 -3.29 11.22 -17.09
CA LEU A 251 -2.09 10.51 -16.68
C LEU A 251 -2.00 10.41 -15.15
N LEU A 252 -2.37 11.47 -14.42
CA LEU A 252 -2.45 11.43 -12.96
C LEU A 252 -3.45 10.37 -12.46
N THR A 253 -4.61 10.25 -13.10
CA THR A 253 -5.57 9.16 -12.81
C THR A 253 -4.95 7.79 -13.04
N GLN A 254 -4.24 7.60 -14.16
CA GLN A 254 -3.56 6.33 -14.49
C GLN A 254 -2.42 6.01 -13.49
N ILE A 255 -1.67 7.01 -13.05
CA ILE A 255 -0.64 6.84 -12.01
C ILE A 255 -1.30 6.32 -10.73
N GLY A 256 -2.39 6.95 -10.28
CA GLY A 256 -3.12 6.53 -9.09
C GLY A 256 -3.66 5.11 -9.19
N ASP A 257 -4.24 4.74 -10.34
CA ASP A 257 -4.79 3.41 -10.58
C ASP A 257 -3.70 2.33 -10.63
N THR A 258 -2.56 2.66 -11.23
CA THR A 258 -1.42 1.73 -11.34
C THR A 258 -0.76 1.52 -9.98
N ARG A 259 -0.63 2.58 -9.16
CA ARG A 259 -0.17 2.48 -7.76
C ARG A 259 -1.08 1.57 -6.93
N ALA A 260 -2.40 1.81 -6.99
CA ALA A 260 -3.37 1.00 -6.28
C ALA A 260 -3.30 -0.47 -6.73
N SER A 261 -3.18 -0.72 -8.04
CA SER A 261 -3.03 -2.06 -8.59
C SER A 261 -1.78 -2.77 -8.09
N ALA A 262 -0.61 -2.12 -8.13
CA ALA A 262 0.64 -2.72 -7.67
C ALA A 262 0.58 -3.06 -6.17
N LEU A 263 0.08 -2.14 -5.34
CA LEU A 263 0.01 -2.38 -3.91
C LEU A 263 -1.08 -3.36 -3.50
N HIS A 264 -2.20 -3.40 -4.22
CA HIS A 264 -3.21 -4.44 -3.97
C HIS A 264 -2.64 -5.83 -4.19
N GLN A 265 -1.95 -6.06 -5.31
CA GLN A 265 -1.28 -7.34 -5.56
C GLN A 265 -0.23 -7.65 -4.50
N LEU A 266 0.55 -6.66 -4.08
CA LEU A 266 1.56 -6.81 -3.04
C LEU A 266 0.94 -7.19 -1.68
N CYS A 267 -0.14 -6.53 -1.27
CA CYS A 267 -0.88 -6.85 -0.04
C CYS A 267 -1.59 -8.21 -0.12
N SER A 268 -1.92 -8.69 -1.32
CA SER A 268 -2.52 -10.00 -1.55
C SER A 268 -1.52 -11.16 -1.57
N LEU A 269 -0.21 -10.88 -1.51
CA LEU A 269 0.82 -11.93 -1.45
C LEU A 269 0.65 -12.84 -0.22
N PRO A 270 0.88 -14.17 -0.37
CA PRO A 270 0.88 -15.09 0.74
C PRO A 270 1.82 -14.66 1.88
N ASP A 271 1.44 -14.91 3.12
CA ASP A 271 2.21 -14.62 4.34
C ASP A 271 2.44 -15.88 5.18
N HIS A 272 2.91 -15.72 6.41
CA HIS A 272 3.23 -16.81 7.34
C HIS A 272 2.02 -17.72 7.67
N ARG A 273 0.79 -17.30 7.37
CA ARG A 273 -0.44 -18.06 7.62
C ARG A 273 -0.80 -19.01 6.47
N ASP A 274 -0.23 -18.82 5.28
CA ASP A 274 -0.49 -19.72 4.16
C ASP A 274 0.40 -20.96 4.21
N ARG A 275 -0.04 -21.98 3.48
CA ARG A 275 0.73 -23.19 3.26
C ARG A 275 1.99 -22.88 2.47
N VAL A 276 3.09 -23.56 2.79
CA VAL A 276 4.36 -23.49 2.03
C VAL A 276 4.17 -23.67 0.53
N SER A 277 3.27 -24.58 0.14
CA SER A 277 2.94 -24.85 -1.26
C SER A 277 2.25 -23.71 -1.98
N ALA A 278 1.77 -22.67 -1.28
CA ALA A 278 1.30 -21.44 -1.89
C ALA A 278 2.47 -20.56 -2.37
N ILE A 279 3.61 -20.60 -1.66
CA ILE A 279 4.78 -19.74 -1.87
C ILE A 279 5.83 -20.39 -2.77
N LEU A 280 6.21 -21.62 -2.46
CA LEU A 280 7.34 -22.31 -3.11
C LEU A 280 6.87 -23.33 -4.15
N HIS A 281 7.70 -23.57 -5.16
CA HIS A 281 7.58 -24.76 -6.00
C HIS A 281 7.91 -26.02 -5.20
N LYS A 282 7.18 -27.10 -5.44
CA LYS A 282 7.53 -28.41 -4.89
C LYS A 282 8.84 -28.88 -5.53
N ARG A 283 9.82 -29.22 -4.70
CA ARG A 283 11.02 -29.96 -5.11
C ARG A 283 11.19 -31.18 -4.20
N PRO A 284 11.29 -32.40 -4.76
CA PRO A 284 11.38 -33.62 -3.97
C PRO A 284 12.68 -33.71 -3.17
N ASP A 285 13.75 -33.06 -3.63
CA ASP A 285 15.08 -33.18 -3.03
C ASP A 285 15.40 -32.10 -1.97
N CYS A 286 14.45 -31.22 -1.64
CA CYS A 286 14.69 -30.12 -0.71
C CYS A 286 14.41 -30.52 0.75
N THR A 287 15.36 -30.24 1.65
CA THR A 287 15.21 -30.47 3.08
C THR A 287 14.22 -29.49 3.72
N ALA A 288 13.70 -29.83 4.91
CA ALA A 288 12.81 -28.93 5.67
C ALA A 288 13.50 -27.60 6.03
N GLU A 289 14.80 -27.63 6.31
CA GLU A 289 15.61 -26.45 6.61
C GLU A 289 15.72 -25.51 5.39
N GLN A 290 16.00 -26.07 4.21
CA GLN A 290 16.03 -25.33 2.94
C GLN A 290 14.69 -24.66 2.62
N GLN A 291 13.59 -25.37 2.87
CA GLN A 291 12.24 -24.83 2.73
C GLN A 291 12.01 -23.67 3.69
N GLN A 292 12.32 -23.86 4.97
CA GLN A 292 12.14 -22.83 6.00
C GLN A 292 12.97 -21.57 5.69
N TRP A 293 14.19 -21.75 5.22
CA TRP A 293 15.06 -20.65 4.82
C TRP A 293 14.48 -19.86 3.64
N SER A 294 14.07 -20.54 2.57
CA SER A 294 13.49 -19.88 1.38
C SER A 294 12.19 -19.14 1.71
N ILE A 295 11.36 -19.70 2.61
CA ILE A 295 10.18 -19.01 3.14
C ILE A 295 10.59 -17.76 3.92
N ALA A 296 11.58 -17.86 4.81
CA ALA A 296 12.01 -16.72 5.62
C ALA A 296 12.57 -15.58 4.76
N VAL A 297 13.41 -15.86 3.76
CA VAL A 297 13.87 -14.85 2.79
C VAL A 297 12.69 -14.20 2.04
N TYR A 298 11.72 -15.00 1.59
CA TYR A 298 10.51 -14.49 0.96
C TYR A 298 9.69 -13.59 1.90
N LEU A 299 9.49 -13.99 3.17
CA LEU A 299 8.70 -13.22 4.14
C LEU A 299 9.37 -11.89 4.49
N VAL A 300 10.70 -11.88 4.70
CA VAL A 300 11.49 -10.66 4.88
C VAL A 300 11.33 -9.75 3.66
N CYS A 301 11.53 -10.28 2.46
CA CYS A 301 11.39 -9.55 1.21
C CYS A 301 9.97 -8.96 1.04
N ARG A 302 8.93 -9.74 1.36
CA ARG A 302 7.53 -9.33 1.32
C ARG A 302 7.23 -8.20 2.31
N SER A 303 7.62 -8.35 3.58
CA SER A 303 7.35 -7.34 4.60
C SER A 303 8.10 -6.04 4.30
N THR A 304 9.34 -6.11 3.81
CA THR A 304 10.08 -4.92 3.38
C THR A 304 9.50 -4.27 2.12
N ALA A 305 9.02 -5.06 1.16
CA ALA A 305 8.32 -4.55 -0.02
C ALA A 305 7.02 -3.82 0.35
N LEU A 306 6.24 -4.34 1.31
CA LEU A 306 5.05 -3.67 1.82
C LEU A 306 5.39 -2.35 2.50
N LEU A 307 6.44 -2.33 3.34
CA LEU A 307 6.94 -1.13 4.00
C LEU A 307 7.36 -0.06 2.99
N TYR A 308 8.11 -0.47 1.96
CA TYR A 308 8.52 0.39 0.86
C TYR A 308 7.31 0.92 0.07
N GLY A 309 6.38 0.04 -0.30
CA GLY A 309 5.17 0.38 -1.05
C GLY A 309 4.32 1.43 -0.34
N ALA A 310 4.08 1.26 0.96
CA ALA A 310 3.32 2.19 1.79
C ALA A 310 4.04 3.52 2.05
N SER A 311 5.38 3.54 1.95
CA SER A 311 6.18 4.74 2.21
C SER A 311 6.49 5.55 0.95
N VAL A 312 6.57 4.89 -0.22
CA VAL A 312 7.07 5.49 -1.47
C VAL A 312 6.05 5.45 -2.61
N ILE A 313 5.36 4.32 -2.83
CA ILE A 313 4.48 4.15 -3.98
C ILE A 313 3.10 4.75 -3.74
N LEU A 314 2.51 4.45 -2.59
CA LEU A 314 1.26 5.04 -2.13
C LEU A 314 1.53 5.65 -0.74
N PRO A 315 2.17 6.82 -0.67
CA PRO A 315 2.69 7.36 0.57
C PRO A 315 1.57 7.66 1.55
N LEU A 316 1.48 6.82 2.58
CA LEU A 316 0.54 7.04 3.67
C LEU A 316 1.08 8.13 4.61
N PRO A 317 0.25 9.07 5.05
CA PRO A 317 0.68 10.25 5.81
C PRO A 317 1.08 9.95 7.27
N ARG A 318 0.69 8.80 7.84
CA ARG A 318 0.84 8.50 9.28
C ARG A 318 1.44 7.13 9.51
N MET A 319 2.70 7.02 9.15
CA MET A 319 3.37 5.74 9.05
C MET A 319 4.20 5.37 10.29
N SER A 320 4.41 6.23 11.27
CA SER A 320 5.40 5.97 12.34
C SER A 320 5.11 4.71 13.14
N ARG A 321 3.84 4.48 13.53
CA ARG A 321 3.43 3.24 14.22
C ARG A 321 3.61 2.02 13.32
N LEU A 322 3.16 2.11 12.06
CA LEU A 322 3.27 1.01 11.11
C LEU A 322 4.73 0.69 10.77
N ARG A 323 5.59 1.72 10.61
CA ARG A 323 7.04 1.56 10.43
C ARG A 323 7.64 0.82 11.61
N ALA A 324 7.39 1.27 12.84
CA ALA A 324 7.93 0.62 14.04
C ALA A 324 7.51 -0.86 14.15
N THR A 325 6.23 -1.18 13.91
CA THR A 325 5.76 -2.57 13.92
C THR A 325 6.42 -3.40 12.81
N MET A 326 6.47 -2.88 11.58
CA MET A 326 7.00 -3.61 10.44
C MET A 326 8.52 -3.77 10.51
N THR A 327 9.28 -2.76 10.96
CA THR A 327 10.73 -2.89 11.11
C THR A 327 11.10 -3.87 12.20
N ASN A 328 10.32 -3.94 13.29
CA ASN A 328 10.48 -4.98 14.31
C ASN A 328 10.21 -6.39 13.74
N GLU A 329 9.12 -6.56 12.98
CA GLU A 329 8.82 -7.84 12.33
C GLU A 329 9.93 -8.26 11.34
N ILE A 330 10.45 -7.32 10.54
CA ILE A 330 11.55 -7.57 9.61
C ILE A 330 12.81 -7.96 10.39
N TYR A 331 13.13 -7.25 11.48
CA TYR A 331 14.26 -7.54 12.35
C TYR A 331 14.18 -8.96 12.91
N GLU A 332 13.08 -9.33 13.56
CA GLU A 332 12.88 -10.65 14.15
C GLU A 332 13.04 -11.78 13.12
N ASN A 333 12.50 -11.58 11.91
CA ASN A 333 12.63 -12.57 10.84
C ASN A 333 14.06 -12.65 10.28
N MET A 334 14.78 -11.52 10.17
CA MET A 334 16.16 -11.53 9.69
C MET A 334 17.16 -12.05 10.74
N VAL A 335 16.89 -11.89 12.03
CA VAL A 335 17.68 -12.53 13.10
C VAL A 335 17.62 -14.06 12.97
N ARG A 336 16.47 -14.63 12.60
CA ARG A 336 16.31 -16.07 12.36
C ARG A 336 17.06 -16.58 11.12
N LEU A 337 17.47 -15.69 10.23
CA LEU A 337 18.30 -16.00 9.06
C LEU A 337 19.81 -15.93 9.37
N GLN A 338 20.21 -15.84 10.64
CA GLN A 338 21.62 -15.87 11.02
C GLN A 338 22.17 -17.31 11.12
N GLY A 339 23.51 -17.42 11.15
CA GLY A 339 24.20 -18.68 11.43
C GLY A 339 24.44 -19.59 10.22
N ARG A 340 24.06 -19.16 9.02
CA ARG A 340 24.31 -19.86 7.75
C ARG A 340 25.00 -18.94 6.75
N GLU A 341 25.90 -19.51 5.95
CA GLU A 341 26.50 -18.81 4.83
C GLU A 341 25.43 -18.46 3.78
N VAL A 342 25.32 -17.17 3.49
CA VAL A 342 24.33 -16.61 2.57
C VAL A 342 24.92 -16.62 1.16
N THR A 343 24.21 -17.17 0.19
CA THR A 343 24.64 -17.11 -1.22
C THR A 343 24.65 -15.68 -1.73
N LYS A 344 25.37 -15.41 -2.82
CA LYS A 344 25.41 -14.07 -3.43
C LYS A 344 24.03 -13.47 -3.69
N HIS A 345 23.10 -14.27 -4.22
CA HIS A 345 21.77 -13.77 -4.58
C HIS A 345 20.86 -13.52 -3.36
N GLU A 346 20.94 -14.37 -2.34
CA GLU A 346 20.28 -14.10 -1.06
C GLU A 346 20.84 -12.83 -0.41
N CYS A 347 22.17 -12.63 -0.48
CA CYS A 347 22.85 -11.47 0.07
C CYS A 347 22.37 -10.16 -0.57
N GLU A 348 22.19 -10.13 -1.89
CA GLU A 348 21.67 -8.94 -2.59
C GLU A 348 20.19 -8.63 -2.23
N ILE A 349 19.34 -9.66 -2.10
CA ILE A 349 17.95 -9.49 -1.64
C ILE A 349 17.92 -8.92 -0.22
N LEU A 350 18.70 -9.50 0.68
CA LEU A 350 18.76 -9.11 2.09
C LEU A 350 19.39 -7.72 2.26
N LEU A 351 20.38 -7.36 1.44
CA LEU A 351 20.94 -6.01 1.41
C LEU A 351 19.87 -4.96 1.09
N TRP A 352 19.06 -5.18 0.05
CA TRP A 352 17.96 -4.26 -0.26
C TRP A 352 16.97 -4.15 0.92
N CYS A 353 16.67 -5.27 1.57
CA CYS A 353 15.81 -5.29 2.76
C CYS A 353 16.41 -4.50 3.93
N CYS A 354 17.70 -4.68 4.23
CA CYS A 354 18.41 -3.96 5.29
C CYS A 354 18.39 -2.45 5.05
N VAL A 355 18.68 -1.99 3.82
CA VAL A 355 18.70 -0.56 3.50
C VAL A 355 17.33 0.07 3.74
N VAL A 356 16.26 -0.53 3.20
CA VAL A 356 14.90 0.00 3.36
C VAL A 356 14.46 -0.04 4.83
N ALA A 357 14.73 -1.13 5.54
CA ALA A 357 14.36 -1.26 6.94
C ALA A 357 15.13 -0.29 7.84
N ALA A 358 16.43 -0.07 7.59
CA ALA A 358 17.26 0.90 8.31
C ALA A 358 16.75 2.33 8.13
N ILE A 359 16.37 2.72 6.91
CA ILE A 359 15.77 4.04 6.64
C ILE A 359 14.48 4.24 7.44
N CYS A 360 13.68 3.18 7.59
CA CYS A 360 12.39 3.21 8.29
C CYS A 360 12.48 3.00 9.81
N ALA A 361 13.63 2.61 10.36
CA ALA A 361 13.83 2.34 11.79
C ALA A 361 14.21 3.61 12.58
N ASP A 362 13.63 4.75 12.21
CA ASP A 362 13.91 6.06 12.81
C ASP A 362 13.54 6.15 14.29
N ALA A 363 12.50 5.42 14.71
CA ALA A 363 12.04 5.39 16.09
C ALA A 363 12.82 4.41 17.00
N THR A 364 13.66 3.52 16.45
CA THR A 364 14.31 2.43 17.18
C THR A 364 15.82 2.36 16.87
N PRO A 365 16.66 3.18 17.54
CA PRO A 365 18.09 3.29 17.25
C PRO A 365 18.84 1.96 17.28
N PHE A 366 18.50 1.08 18.23
CA PHE A 366 19.07 -0.27 18.33
C PHE A 366 18.82 -1.09 17.05
N ILE A 367 17.55 -1.21 16.63
CA ILE A 367 17.15 -1.96 15.43
C ILE A 367 17.79 -1.34 14.18
N LYS A 368 17.84 -0.02 14.10
CA LYS A 368 18.53 0.69 13.01
C LYS A 368 20.01 0.34 12.97
N GLY A 369 20.71 0.40 14.10
CA GLY A 369 22.13 0.04 14.21
C GLY A 369 22.40 -1.41 13.80
N TRP A 370 21.50 -2.32 14.15
CA TRP A 370 21.57 -3.72 13.71
C TRP A 370 21.46 -3.86 12.19
N PHE A 371 20.49 -3.18 11.54
CA PHE A 371 20.38 -3.20 10.09
C PHE A 371 21.59 -2.58 9.39
N VAL A 372 22.17 -1.51 9.96
CA VAL A 372 23.39 -0.87 9.45
C VAL A 372 24.59 -1.82 9.54
N ALA A 373 24.75 -2.54 10.66
CA ALA A 373 25.80 -3.55 10.80
C ALA A 373 25.63 -4.69 9.78
N ARG A 374 24.40 -5.19 9.61
CA ARG A 374 24.10 -6.25 8.65
C ARG A 374 24.28 -5.80 7.18
N MET A 375 23.92 -4.55 6.88
CA MET A 375 24.20 -3.93 5.58
C MET A 375 25.71 -3.91 5.28
N ARG A 376 26.55 -3.60 6.26
CA ARG A 376 28.02 -3.61 6.11
C ARG A 376 28.55 -5.00 5.76
N GLU A 377 28.11 -6.03 6.49
CA GLU A 377 28.47 -7.43 6.22
C GLU A 377 28.10 -7.82 4.78
N HIS A 378 26.89 -7.47 4.34
CA HIS A 378 26.45 -7.75 2.97
C HIS A 378 27.27 -6.99 1.92
N CYS A 379 27.61 -5.72 2.15
CA CYS A 379 28.48 -4.95 1.24
C CYS A 379 29.87 -5.57 1.13
N GLN A 380 30.46 -6.07 2.22
CA GLN A 380 31.75 -6.76 2.22
C GLN A 380 31.70 -8.06 1.39
N VAL A 381 30.66 -8.88 1.58
CA VAL A 381 30.45 -10.11 0.80
C VAL A 381 30.30 -9.83 -0.69
N LEU A 382 29.57 -8.76 -1.04
CA LEU A 382 29.30 -8.37 -2.41
C LEU A 382 30.40 -7.52 -3.04
N ARG A 383 31.39 -7.08 -2.25
CA ARG A 383 32.47 -6.15 -2.65
C ARG A 383 31.92 -4.84 -3.21
N ILE A 384 31.01 -4.24 -2.47
CA ILE A 384 30.42 -2.93 -2.78
C ILE A 384 31.19 -1.89 -1.97
N ASP A 385 31.97 -1.07 -2.66
CA ASP A 385 32.89 -0.10 -2.05
C ASP A 385 32.44 1.35 -2.27
N SER A 386 31.38 1.57 -3.06
CA SER A 386 30.85 2.89 -3.37
C SER A 386 29.32 2.97 -3.31
N TRP A 387 28.81 4.19 -3.12
CA TRP A 387 27.37 4.47 -3.20
C TRP A 387 26.80 4.10 -4.57
N ASP A 388 27.54 4.34 -5.66
CA ASP A 388 27.04 4.07 -7.01
C ASP A 388 26.86 2.56 -7.26
N GLU A 389 27.79 1.73 -6.78
CA GLU A 389 27.66 0.27 -6.81
C GLU A 389 26.48 -0.22 -5.95
N LEU A 390 26.30 0.34 -4.75
CA LEU A 390 25.12 0.04 -3.93
C LEU A 390 23.84 0.42 -4.67
N LEU A 391 23.81 1.62 -5.26
CA LEU A 391 22.66 2.13 -6.00
C LEU A 391 22.30 1.23 -7.19
N GLU A 392 23.29 0.68 -7.90
CA GLU A 392 23.03 -0.31 -8.97
C GLU A 392 22.27 -1.54 -8.46
N VAL A 393 22.65 -2.05 -7.28
CA VAL A 393 21.96 -3.17 -6.63
C VAL A 393 20.54 -2.74 -6.24
N LEU A 394 20.37 -1.61 -5.54
CA LEU A 394 19.06 -1.14 -5.08
C LEU A 394 18.08 -0.91 -6.24
N GLN A 395 18.55 -0.34 -7.35
CA GLN A 395 17.75 -0.06 -8.55
C GLN A 395 17.31 -1.31 -9.30
N SER A 396 17.98 -2.45 -9.13
CA SER A 396 17.53 -3.73 -9.66
C SER A 396 16.29 -4.26 -8.93
N PHE A 397 16.14 -3.92 -7.64
CA PHE A 397 15.01 -4.30 -6.77
C PHE A 397 13.89 -3.26 -6.83
N ALA A 398 13.65 -2.45 -5.80
CA ALA A 398 12.74 -1.31 -5.89
C ALA A 398 13.41 -0.09 -5.27
N TRP A 399 13.74 0.89 -6.11
CA TRP A 399 14.39 2.11 -5.66
C TRP A 399 14.00 3.31 -6.52
N LEU A 400 13.30 4.27 -5.91
CA LEU A 400 12.81 5.50 -6.52
C LEU A 400 13.81 6.59 -6.22
N ASP A 401 14.73 6.82 -7.16
CA ASP A 401 15.92 7.65 -6.95
C ASP A 401 15.57 9.02 -6.32
N CYS A 402 14.60 9.73 -6.89
CA CYS A 402 14.17 11.06 -6.42
C CYS A 402 13.53 11.08 -5.03
N ALA A 403 13.10 9.92 -4.53
CA ALA A 403 12.48 9.78 -3.22
C ALA A 403 13.39 9.16 -2.17
N SER A 404 14.32 8.30 -2.59
CA SER A 404 15.05 7.40 -1.70
C SER A 404 16.54 7.75 -1.58
N ASP A 405 17.14 8.43 -2.56
CA ASP A 405 18.59 8.70 -2.58
C ASP A 405 19.08 9.48 -1.36
N GLY A 406 18.33 10.50 -0.91
CA GLY A 406 18.72 11.31 0.25
C GLY A 406 18.86 10.47 1.52
N ALA A 407 17.86 9.65 1.81
CA ALA A 407 17.88 8.77 2.98
C ALA A 407 18.87 7.61 2.82
N GLY A 408 18.98 7.04 1.62
CA GLY A 408 19.95 5.98 1.33
C GLY A 408 21.39 6.43 1.51
N LYS A 409 21.75 7.63 1.00
CA LYS A 409 23.08 8.22 1.21
C LYS A 409 23.36 8.49 2.68
N ALA A 410 22.38 8.96 3.44
CA ALA A 410 22.54 9.17 4.87
C ALA A 410 22.89 7.85 5.61
N ILE A 411 22.17 6.77 5.31
CA ILE A 411 22.47 5.43 5.87
C ILE A 411 23.82 4.90 5.40
N TRP A 412 24.21 5.14 4.14
CA TRP A 412 25.53 4.76 3.62
C TRP A 412 26.67 5.44 4.39
N VAL A 413 26.55 6.74 4.64
CA VAL A 413 27.52 7.50 5.46
C VAL A 413 27.54 6.98 6.89
N GLU A 414 26.37 6.73 7.49
CA GLU A 414 26.26 6.17 8.83
C GLU A 414 27.01 4.84 8.94
N MET A 415 26.78 3.91 8.00
CA MET A 415 27.50 2.63 7.91
C MET A 415 29.03 2.80 7.86
N ALA A 416 29.52 3.78 7.12
CA ALA A 416 30.96 4.07 7.02
C ALA A 416 31.55 4.66 8.30
N THR A 417 30.73 5.32 9.13
CA THR A 417 31.17 5.98 10.37
C THR A 417 30.95 5.16 11.64
N SER A 418 30.00 4.22 11.64
CA SER A 418 29.70 3.40 12.81
C SER A 418 30.79 2.36 13.08
N SER A 419 31.14 2.16 14.35
CA SER A 419 32.00 1.06 14.82
C SER A 419 31.49 -0.31 14.35
N SER A 420 32.40 -1.28 14.22
CA SER A 420 32.09 -2.67 13.84
C SER A 420 31.35 -3.47 14.92
N GLU A 421 31.18 -2.93 16.13
CA GLU A 421 30.48 -3.61 17.22
C GLU A 421 28.96 -3.48 17.08
N LEU A 422 28.25 -4.62 17.12
CA LEU A 422 26.80 -4.66 17.23
C LEU A 422 26.39 -3.98 18.55
N PRO A 423 25.36 -3.11 18.55
CA PRO A 423 24.87 -2.54 19.80
C PRO A 423 24.39 -3.69 20.73
N CYS A 424 24.76 -3.64 22.01
CA CYS A 424 24.21 -4.54 23.02
C CYS A 424 22.72 -4.23 23.25
N GLU A 425 21.91 -5.28 23.46
CA GLU A 425 20.58 -5.13 24.06
C GLU A 425 20.77 -4.77 25.53
N ASP A 426 20.39 -3.55 25.93
CA ASP A 426 20.26 -3.14 27.34
C ASP A 426 18.89 -3.54 27.91
#